data_AF-A0A6F9Y7Z1-F1
#
_entry.id   AF-A0A6F9Y7Z1-F1
#
_cell.length_a   1.000
_cell.length_b   1.000
_cell.length_c   1.000
_cell.angle_alpha   90.00
_cell.angle_beta   90.00
_cell.angle_gamma   90.00
#
_symmetry.space_group_name_H-M   'P 1'
#
loop_
_entity.id
_entity.type
_entity.pdbx_description
1 polymer ?
#
loop_
_entity_poly.entity_id
_entity_poly.type
_entity_poly.pdbx_seq_one_letter_code
_entity_poly.pdbx_strand_id
1 'polypeptide(L)'
;MDKDDWFVYDQAIVDGLEKSLIEMIRGLVVELKKEYKEVFLIRNEETINKLKLYDFGNDGSSYIAHYEGFMPDFLLYLDNGAVTYQLFIEPKGEQLLERDSWKEKLLKKINPENIELIGENADVRLYGVKFFRYGNGREIETEITKLLK
;
A
#
# COMPACT_ATOMS: atom_id res chain seq x y z
N MET A 1 -14.99 14.09 -16.94
CA MET A 1 -14.32 12.95 -16.30
C MET A 1 -15.22 12.56 -15.16
N ASP A 2 -15.83 11.39 -15.22
CA ASP A 2 -16.68 10.92 -14.13
C ASP A 2 -15.82 10.72 -12.89
N LYS A 3 -16.32 11.24 -11.76
CA LYS A 3 -15.63 11.16 -10.48
C LYS A 3 -15.73 9.72 -9.98
N ASP A 4 -14.58 9.07 -9.83
CA ASP A 4 -14.52 7.74 -9.25
C ASP A 4 -14.94 7.76 -7.78
N ASP A 5 -15.97 7.00 -7.44
CA ASP A 5 -16.44 6.80 -6.07
C ASP A 5 -15.41 6.13 -5.15
N TRP A 6 -14.44 5.42 -5.74
CA TRP A 6 -13.37 4.69 -5.06
C TRP A 6 -12.08 5.51 -4.88
N PHE A 7 -11.96 6.67 -5.51
CA PHE A 7 -10.79 7.55 -5.43
C PHE A 7 -11.19 8.97 -5.05
N VAL A 8 -10.96 9.35 -3.80
CA VAL A 8 -11.48 10.60 -3.22
C VAL A 8 -10.72 11.86 -3.69
N TYR A 9 -9.58 11.70 -4.37
CA TYR A 9 -8.71 12.82 -4.79
C TYR A 9 -8.89 13.17 -6.27
N ASP A 10 -9.66 14.22 -6.54
CA ASP A 10 -10.04 14.61 -7.91
C ASP A 10 -9.06 15.61 -8.56
N GLN A 11 -8.25 16.38 -7.80
CA GLN A 11 -7.46 17.50 -8.35
C GLN A 11 -6.15 17.86 -7.60
N ALA A 12 -5.31 16.88 -7.25
CA ALA A 12 -3.92 17.20 -6.91
C ALA A 12 -3.06 17.25 -8.20
N ILE A 13 -2.00 18.05 -8.24
CA ILE A 13 -0.96 17.91 -9.27
C ILE A 13 -0.26 16.58 -8.97
N VAL A 14 -0.71 15.53 -9.65
CA VAL A 14 -0.18 14.17 -9.53
C VAL A 14 1.03 14.06 -10.45
N ASP A 15 2.15 13.52 -9.96
CA ASP A 15 3.30 13.27 -10.84
C ASP A 15 2.98 12.16 -11.85
N GLY A 16 3.80 12.01 -12.90
CA GLY A 16 3.49 11.03 -13.95
C GLY A 16 3.44 9.58 -13.45
N LEU A 17 4.16 9.26 -12.36
CA LEU A 17 4.30 7.90 -11.85
C LEU A 17 3.13 7.56 -10.95
N GLU A 18 2.76 8.47 -10.06
CA GLU A 18 1.51 8.41 -9.29
C GLU A 18 0.30 8.31 -10.23
N LYS A 19 0.27 9.09 -11.33
CA LYS A 19 -0.81 8.99 -12.32
C LYS A 19 -0.85 7.61 -12.96
N SER A 20 0.30 7.05 -13.32
CA SER A 20 0.39 5.70 -13.87
C SER A 20 -0.04 4.63 -12.87
N LEU A 21 0.21 4.81 -11.57
CA LEU A 21 -0.27 3.93 -10.51
C LEU A 21 -1.79 3.97 -10.41
N ILE A 22 -2.38 5.17 -10.36
CA ILE A 22 -3.84 5.36 -10.26
C ILE A 22 -4.55 4.71 -11.45
N GLU A 23 -4.04 4.87 -12.67
CA GLU A 23 -4.65 4.25 -13.85
C GLU A 23 -4.52 2.72 -13.86
N MET A 24 -3.44 2.16 -13.32
CA MET A 24 -3.31 0.71 -13.12
C MET A 24 -4.34 0.21 -12.10
N ILE A 25 -4.46 0.87 -10.94
CA ILE A 25 -5.43 0.51 -9.91
C ILE A 25 -6.87 0.67 -10.42
N ARG A 26 -7.16 1.71 -11.20
CA ARG A 26 -8.46 1.90 -11.87
C ARG A 26 -8.86 0.66 -12.69
N GLY A 27 -7.91 0.04 -13.39
CA GLY A 27 -8.12 -1.21 -14.11
C GLY A 27 -8.47 -2.39 -13.19
N LEU A 28 -7.80 -2.48 -12.03
CA LEU A 28 -8.05 -3.52 -11.03
C LEU A 28 -9.37 -3.36 -10.28
N VAL A 29 -9.79 -2.11 -10.01
CA VAL A 29 -10.98 -1.81 -9.20
C VAL A 29 -12.24 -2.47 -9.78
N VAL A 30 -12.34 -2.58 -11.11
CA VAL A 30 -13.47 -3.25 -11.78
C VAL A 30 -13.61 -4.71 -11.34
N GLU A 31 -12.50 -5.42 -11.21
CA GLU A 31 -12.49 -6.81 -10.76
C GLU A 31 -12.63 -6.89 -9.23
N LEU A 32 -11.94 -6.02 -8.48
CA LEU A 32 -12.00 -6.00 -7.02
C LEU A 32 -13.42 -5.74 -6.50
N LYS A 33 -14.18 -4.83 -7.11
CA LYS A 33 -15.58 -4.56 -6.72
C LYS A 33 -16.53 -5.74 -6.91
N LYS A 34 -16.12 -6.82 -7.59
CA LYS A 34 -16.92 -8.06 -7.69
C LYS A 34 -16.82 -8.90 -6.43
N GLU A 35 -15.70 -8.81 -5.69
CA GLU A 35 -15.40 -9.65 -4.53
C GLU A 35 -15.43 -8.86 -3.21
N TYR A 36 -15.14 -7.56 -3.27
CA TYR A 36 -15.06 -6.68 -2.11
C TYR A 36 -16.22 -5.68 -2.10
N LYS A 37 -16.85 -5.52 -0.93
CA LYS A 37 -17.94 -4.56 -0.71
C LYS A 37 -17.43 -3.13 -0.69
N GLU A 38 -16.24 -2.93 -0.13
CA GLU A 38 -15.57 -1.65 -0.07
C GLU A 38 -14.22 -1.75 -0.77
N VAL A 39 -13.94 -0.79 -1.66
CA VAL A 39 -12.69 -0.69 -2.41
C VAL A 39 -12.32 0.79 -2.47
N PHE A 40 -11.21 1.16 -1.82
CA PHE A 40 -10.75 2.54 -1.79
C PHE A 40 -9.24 2.62 -2.03
N LEU A 41 -8.83 3.54 -2.90
CA LEU A 41 -7.43 3.95 -2.99
C LEU A 41 -7.28 5.28 -2.26
N ILE A 42 -6.54 5.26 -1.15
CA ILE A 42 -6.33 6.39 -0.26
C ILE A 42 -4.92 6.92 -0.48
N ARG A 43 -4.78 8.22 -0.77
CA ARG A 43 -3.48 8.89 -0.78
C ARG A 43 -3.11 9.31 0.65
N ASN A 44 -1.90 9.01 1.06
CA ASN A 44 -1.38 9.32 2.38
C ASN A 44 -0.47 10.55 2.29
N GLU A 45 -1.09 11.74 2.27
CA GLU A 45 -0.36 13.01 2.26
C GLU A 45 0.04 13.43 3.67
N GLU A 46 1.32 13.75 3.92
CA GLU A 46 1.85 14.13 5.26
C GLU A 46 1.05 15.20 5.99
N THR A 47 0.44 16.12 5.22
CA THR A 47 -0.27 17.29 5.74
C THR A 47 -1.71 16.98 6.15
N ILE A 48 -2.29 15.89 5.64
CA ILE A 48 -3.70 15.52 5.84
C ILE A 48 -3.79 14.23 6.67
N ASN A 49 -2.95 13.25 6.36
CA ASN A 49 -2.88 11.94 6.98
C ASN A 49 -1.47 11.71 7.57
N LYS A 50 -1.38 11.00 8.70
CA LYS A 50 -0.09 10.70 9.37
C LYS A 50 0.14 9.20 9.50
N LEU A 51 -0.32 8.41 8.54
CA LEU A 51 -0.15 6.97 8.59
C LEU A 51 1.33 6.64 8.39
N LYS A 52 2.00 6.17 9.44
CA LYS A 52 3.41 5.80 9.44
C LYS A 52 3.58 4.36 9.90
N LEU A 53 4.42 3.64 9.18
CA LEU A 53 4.83 2.28 9.47
C LEU A 53 6.18 2.32 10.18
N TYR A 54 6.28 1.59 11.29
CA TYR A 54 7.49 1.52 12.10
C TYR A 54 7.98 0.08 12.16
N ASP A 55 9.28 -0.14 11.90
CA ASP A 55 9.94 -1.43 12.08
C ASP A 55 10.52 -1.49 13.49
N PHE A 56 9.88 -2.26 14.37
CA PHE A 56 10.30 -2.43 15.76
C PHE A 56 11.29 -3.58 15.98
N GLY A 57 11.68 -4.32 14.92
CA GLY A 57 12.58 -5.47 15.04
C GLY A 57 11.92 -6.70 15.65
N ASN A 58 12.37 -7.89 15.25
CA ASN A 58 11.74 -9.19 15.59
C ASN A 58 12.35 -9.90 16.81
N ASP A 59 13.27 -9.28 17.55
CA ASP A 59 14.03 -9.97 18.61
C ASP A 59 13.72 -9.49 20.03
N GLY A 60 12.73 -8.62 20.22
CA GLY A 60 12.44 -8.04 21.54
C GLY A 60 13.57 -7.14 22.06
N SER A 61 14.56 -6.84 21.22
CA SER A 61 15.54 -5.80 21.51
C SER A 61 14.87 -4.45 21.25
N SER A 62 15.01 -3.51 22.18
CA SER A 62 14.41 -2.17 22.10
C SER A 62 15.06 -1.27 21.03
N TYR A 63 15.68 -1.87 20.00
CA TYR A 63 16.32 -1.19 18.90
C TYR A 63 15.33 -1.02 17.76
N ILE A 64 14.76 0.18 17.70
CA ILE A 64 14.03 0.64 16.51
C ILE A 64 15.01 0.58 15.33
N ALA A 65 14.78 -0.33 14.38
CA ALA A 65 15.69 -0.53 13.25
C ALA A 65 15.78 0.71 12.36
N HIS A 66 14.67 1.47 12.26
CA HIS A 66 14.59 2.76 11.59
C HIS A 66 13.73 3.74 12.39
N TYR A 67 14.36 4.73 13.03
CA TYR A 67 13.64 5.79 13.79
C TYR A 67 12.76 6.66 12.89
N GLU A 68 13.10 6.74 11.61
CA GLU A 68 12.29 7.39 10.59
C GLU A 68 11.15 6.44 10.20
N GLY A 69 9.95 6.69 10.73
CA GLY A 69 8.75 5.94 10.34
C GLY A 69 8.53 6.07 8.83
N PHE A 70 8.31 4.95 8.16
CA PHE A 70 8.06 4.91 6.73
C PHE A 70 6.62 5.35 6.45
N MET A 71 6.46 6.38 5.63
CA MET A 71 5.15 6.86 5.20
C MET A 71 4.92 6.42 3.75
N PRO A 72 4.06 5.42 3.49
CA PRO A 72 3.74 5.01 2.13
C PRO A 72 2.88 6.07 1.46
N ASP A 73 3.07 6.35 0.17
CA ASP A 73 2.28 7.35 -0.56
C ASP A 73 0.80 6.96 -0.73
N PHE A 74 0.49 5.66 -0.86
CA PHE A 74 -0.86 5.15 -1.07
C PHE A 74 -1.19 3.94 -0.19
N LEU A 75 -2.47 3.85 0.18
CA LEU A 75 -3.10 2.68 0.81
C LEU A 75 -4.27 2.23 -0.06
N LEU A 76 -4.20 1.01 -0.59
CA LEU A 76 -5.35 0.32 -1.16
C LEU A 76 -6.06 -0.45 -0.04
N TYR A 77 -7.28 -0.04 0.27
CA TYR A 77 -8.16 -0.61 1.27
C TYR A 77 -9.25 -1.45 0.60
N LEU A 78 -9.38 -2.71 1.01
CA LEU A 78 -10.41 -3.63 0.52
C LEU A 78 -11.13 -4.29 1.69
N ASP A 79 -12.45 -4.38 1.65
CA ASP A 79 -13.23 -5.05 2.67
C ASP A 79 -14.34 -5.90 2.04
N ASN A 80 -14.40 -7.18 2.39
CA ASN A 80 -15.47 -8.09 1.94
C ASN A 80 -16.56 -8.33 3.02
N GLY A 81 -16.43 -7.68 4.18
CA GLY A 81 -17.28 -7.78 5.36
C GLY A 81 -16.91 -8.91 6.32
N ALA A 82 -15.84 -9.66 6.03
CA ALA A 82 -15.28 -10.67 6.91
C ALA A 82 -13.78 -10.44 7.14
N VAL A 83 -13.06 -9.98 6.10
CA VAL A 83 -11.65 -9.64 6.18
C VAL A 83 -11.40 -8.30 5.50
N THR A 84 -10.65 -7.44 6.19
CA THR A 84 -10.13 -6.19 5.67
C THR A 84 -8.68 -6.36 5.22
N TYR A 85 -8.37 -5.93 4.00
CA TYR A 85 -7.05 -5.95 3.40
C TYR A 85 -6.52 -4.53 3.25
N GLN A 86 -5.32 -4.29 3.75
CA GLN A 86 -4.64 -3.00 3.60
C GLN A 86 -3.31 -3.22 2.91
N LEU A 87 -3.19 -2.68 1.69
CA LEU A 87 -1.99 -2.80 0.87
C LEU A 87 -1.31 -1.44 0.77
N PHE A 88 -0.11 -1.33 1.31
CA PHE A 88 0.70 -0.12 1.24
C PHE A 88 1.52 -0.10 -0.06
N ILE A 89 1.40 0.99 -0.81
CA ILE A 89 2.00 1.15 -2.14
C ILE A 89 2.80 2.45 -2.19
N GLU A 90 4.00 2.36 -2.75
CA GLU A 90 4.90 3.49 -2.95
C GLU A 90 5.35 3.52 -4.43
N PRO A 91 4.95 4.56 -5.20
CA PRO A 91 5.57 4.86 -6.48
C PRO A 91 7.00 5.37 -6.29
N LYS A 92 7.97 4.76 -6.98
CA LYS A 92 9.36 5.27 -7.01
C LYS A 92 9.95 5.39 -8.41
N GLY A 93 10.67 6.49 -8.64
CA GLY A 93 11.55 6.64 -9.79
C GLY A 93 12.83 5.80 -9.64
N GLU A 94 13.35 5.27 -10.75
CA GLU A 94 14.51 4.36 -10.75
C GLU A 94 15.76 4.95 -10.08
N GLN A 95 15.94 6.28 -10.14
CA GLN A 95 17.10 6.97 -9.56
C GLN A 95 17.12 6.97 -8.02
N LEU A 96 16.02 6.64 -7.34
CA LEU A 96 15.91 6.65 -5.88
C LEU A 96 16.09 5.27 -5.23
N LEU A 97 16.28 4.22 -6.03
CA LEU A 97 16.30 2.82 -5.56
C LEU A 97 17.44 2.51 -4.59
N GLU A 98 18.65 3.00 -4.83
CA GLU A 98 19.81 2.70 -3.97
C GLU A 98 19.66 3.28 -2.56
N ARG A 99 19.09 4.49 -2.46
CA ARG A 99 18.87 5.20 -1.19
C ARG A 99 17.74 4.58 -0.36
N ASP A 100 16.71 4.05 -1.01
CA ASP A 100 15.48 3.57 -0.36
C ASP A 100 15.38 2.04 -0.24
N SER A 101 16.48 1.31 -0.45
CA SER A 101 16.50 -0.16 -0.38
C SER A 101 15.99 -0.73 0.95
N TRP A 102 16.12 0.01 2.06
CA TRP A 102 15.60 -0.38 3.37
C TRP A 102 14.07 -0.32 3.44
N LYS A 103 13.43 0.64 2.76
CA LYS A 103 11.96 0.76 2.68
C LYS A 103 11.36 -0.40 1.89
N GLU A 104 12.02 -0.83 0.82
CA GLU A 104 11.58 -2.00 0.05
C GLU A 104 11.67 -3.27 0.90
N LYS A 105 12.72 -3.40 1.72
CA LYS A 105 12.86 -4.51 2.67
C LYS A 105 11.77 -4.46 3.74
N LEU A 106 11.43 -3.28 4.25
CA LEU A 106 10.34 -3.09 5.22
C LEU A 106 8.99 -3.51 4.63
N LEU A 107 8.63 -2.99 3.44
CA LEU A 107 7.40 -3.38 2.75
C LEU A 107 7.33 -4.90 2.54
N LYS A 108 8.42 -5.53 2.10
CA LYS A 108 8.48 -7.00 1.94
C LYS A 108 8.33 -7.79 3.25
N LYS A 109 8.64 -7.19 4.40
CA LYS A 109 8.40 -7.83 5.72
C LYS A 109 6.93 -7.74 6.15
N ILE A 110 6.17 -6.77 5.64
CA ILE A 110 4.76 -6.57 6.01
C ILE A 110 3.93 -7.69 5.38
N ASN A 111 3.57 -8.67 6.20
CA ASN A 111 2.74 -9.81 5.87
C ASN A 111 1.85 -10.11 7.10
N PRO A 112 0.57 -10.50 6.94
CA PRO A 112 -0.31 -10.76 8.06
C PRO A 112 0.23 -11.79 9.06
N GLU A 113 1.07 -12.72 8.60
CA GLU A 113 1.68 -13.76 9.45
C GLU A 113 2.80 -13.22 10.36
N ASN A 114 3.37 -12.05 10.05
CA ASN A 114 4.56 -11.50 10.69
C ASN A 114 4.32 -10.16 11.41
N ILE A 115 3.07 -9.70 11.49
CA ILE A 115 2.71 -8.43 12.13
C ILE A 115 1.81 -8.70 13.33
N GLU A 116 2.22 -8.20 14.48
CA GLU A 116 1.38 -8.13 15.67
C GLU A 116 0.56 -6.83 15.64
N LEU A 117 -0.74 -6.94 15.36
CA LEU A 117 -1.67 -5.83 15.45
C LEU A 117 -1.98 -5.56 16.92
N ILE A 118 -1.51 -4.43 17.46
CA ILE A 118 -1.90 -3.97 18.80
C ILE A 118 -3.32 -3.38 18.68
N GLY A 119 -4.31 -4.23 18.89
CA GLY A 119 -5.74 -3.97 18.68
C GLY A 119 -6.34 -5.11 17.86
N GLU A 120 -7.07 -6.00 18.53
CA GLU A 120 -7.58 -7.28 18.01
C GLU A 120 -8.37 -7.13 16.69
N ASN A 121 -8.10 -8.00 15.71
CA ASN A 121 -8.88 -9.22 15.47
C ASN A 121 -8.26 -10.08 14.34
N ALA A 122 -8.66 -11.35 14.18
CA ALA A 122 -8.24 -12.27 13.12
C ALA A 122 -8.68 -11.85 11.69
N ASP A 123 -9.44 -10.76 11.61
CA ASP A 123 -10.18 -10.31 10.45
C ASP A 123 -9.45 -9.17 9.69
N VAL A 124 -8.26 -8.76 10.12
CA VAL A 124 -7.47 -7.70 9.44
C VAL A 124 -6.16 -8.27 8.91
N ARG A 125 -5.90 -8.08 7.61
CA ARG A 125 -4.68 -8.53 6.93
C ARG A 125 -3.91 -7.35 6.34
N LEU A 126 -2.67 -7.17 6.80
CA LEU A 126 -1.75 -6.14 6.32
C LEU A 126 -0.70 -6.72 5.37
N TYR A 127 -0.60 -6.17 4.15
CA TYR A 127 0.41 -6.58 3.18
C TYR A 127 1.22 -5.39 2.69
N GLY A 128 2.52 -5.59 2.52
CA GLY A 128 3.36 -4.65 1.78
C GLY A 128 3.55 -5.15 0.35
N VAL A 129 3.41 -4.23 -0.60
CA VAL A 129 3.66 -4.50 -2.03
C VAL A 129 4.99 -3.85 -2.41
N LYS A 130 5.77 -4.49 -3.28
CA LYS A 130 7.02 -3.89 -3.79
C LYS A 130 6.76 -2.54 -4.48
N PHE A 131 7.81 -1.74 -4.65
CA PHE A 131 7.71 -0.42 -5.30
C PHE A 131 7.09 -0.47 -6.70
N PHE A 132 6.14 0.44 -6.94
CA PHE A 132 5.59 0.67 -8.27
C PHE A 132 6.55 1.56 -9.07
N ARG A 133 6.79 1.19 -10.33
CA ARG A 133 7.71 1.86 -11.26
C ARG A 133 7.09 1.88 -12.65
N TYR A 134 7.55 2.78 -13.51
CA TYR A 134 7.15 2.72 -14.91
C TYR A 134 7.52 1.36 -15.51
N GLY A 135 6.54 0.73 -16.17
CA GLY A 135 6.72 -0.55 -16.85
C GLY A 135 6.57 -1.82 -15.99
N ASN A 136 6.51 -1.73 -14.65
CA ASN A 136 6.33 -2.93 -13.79
C ASN A 136 4.88 -3.18 -13.34
N GLY A 137 3.91 -2.40 -13.83
CA GLY A 137 2.51 -2.47 -13.39
C GLY A 137 1.92 -3.89 -13.42
N ARG A 138 2.14 -4.66 -14.50
CA ARG A 138 1.66 -6.05 -14.59
C ARG A 138 2.21 -6.97 -13.50
N GLU A 139 3.45 -6.75 -13.08
CA GLU A 139 4.02 -7.55 -12.01
C GLU A 139 3.39 -7.21 -10.66
N ILE A 140 3.08 -5.93 -10.43
CA ILE A 140 2.39 -5.43 -9.23
C ILE A 140 0.96 -5.98 -9.19
N GLU A 141 0.23 -5.91 -10.31
CA GLU A 141 -1.10 -6.52 -10.43
C GLU A 141 -1.09 -8.02 -10.08
N THR A 142 -0.10 -8.74 -10.61
CA THR A 142 0.08 -10.18 -10.35
C THR A 142 0.38 -10.45 -8.87
N GLU A 143 1.22 -9.62 -8.24
CA GLU A 143 1.55 -9.71 -6.82
C GLU A 143 0.31 -9.46 -5.96
N ILE A 144 -0.41 -8.36 -6.20
CA ILE A 144 -1.66 -8.03 -5.50
C ILE A 144 -2.66 -9.19 -5.62
N THR A 145 -2.86 -9.71 -6.83
CA THR A 145 -3.80 -10.82 -7.07
C THR A 145 -3.38 -12.11 -6.35
N LYS A 146 -2.08 -12.35 -6.17
CA LYS A 146 -1.60 -13.51 -5.40
C LYS A 146 -1.80 -13.35 -3.90
N LEU A 147 -1.62 -12.14 -3.37
CA LEU A 147 -1.78 -11.84 -1.95
C LEU A 147 -3.26 -11.90 -1.50
N LEU A 148 -4.18 -11.61 -2.42
CA LEU A 148 -5.62 -11.57 -2.17
C LEU A 148 -6.34 -12.93 -2.37
N LYS A 149 -5.61 -13.99 -2.73
CA LYS A 149 -6.13 -15.37 -2.82
C LYS A 149 -6.00 -16.11 -1.50
#